data_AF-A0A537DH49-F1
#
_entry.id   AF-A0A537DH49-F1
#
_cell.length_a   1.000
_cell.length_b   1.000
_cell.length_c   1.000
_cell.angle_alpha   90.00
_cell.angle_beta   90.00
_cell.angle_gamma   90.00
#
_symmetry.space_group_name_H-M   'P 1'
#
loop_
_entity.id
_entity.type
_entity.pdbx_description
1 polymer ?
#
loop_
_entity_poly.entity_id
_entity_poly.type
_entity_poly.pdbx_seq_one_letter_code
_entity_poly.pdbx_strand_id
1 'polypeptide(L)'
;MAEFQRWKLARTKTMKGHRERLMLFHKDHVKTLDEGSIGEAYLLLMKAGSKFFSYTDKWAIFEPVYATVPDHWHRVASDLDKNAEDHAQILKTPRMIIDNCQGTLSRAYPGDEPVEPAAKSR
;
A
#
# COMPACT_ATOMS: atom_id res chain seq x y z
N MET A 1 -3.86 15.35 -13.63
CA MET A 1 -2.98 14.64 -12.67
C MET A 1 -2.79 15.57 -11.48
N ALA A 2 -2.90 15.10 -10.23
CA ALA A 2 -2.67 15.96 -9.08
C ALA A 2 -1.16 16.10 -8.88
N GLU A 3 -0.60 17.29 -9.11
CA GLU A 3 0.78 17.59 -8.76
C GLU A 3 0.82 18.15 -7.34
N PHE A 4 1.35 17.35 -6.41
CA PHE A 4 1.72 17.83 -5.09
C PHE A 4 3.13 18.43 -5.21
N GLN A 5 3.45 19.47 -4.45
CA GLN A 5 4.70 20.24 -4.65
C GLN A 5 5.94 19.35 -4.71
N ARG A 6 6.13 18.48 -3.72
CA ARG A 6 7.28 17.56 -3.61
C ARG A 6 6.99 16.09 -3.94
N TRP A 7 5.72 15.76 -4.22
CA TRP A 7 5.30 14.37 -4.43
C TRP A 7 4.82 14.13 -5.84
N LYS A 8 5.07 12.92 -6.33
CA LYS A 8 4.49 12.42 -7.57
C LYS A 8 3.79 11.10 -7.29
N LEU A 9 2.55 11.01 -7.73
CA LEU A 9 1.75 9.79 -7.68
C LEU A 9 1.67 9.19 -9.08
N ALA A 10 2.01 7.91 -9.20
CA ALA A 10 1.94 7.17 -10.44
C ALA A 10 1.38 5.76 -10.21
N ARG A 11 0.85 5.13 -11.27
CA ARG A 11 0.67 3.67 -11.27
C ARG A 11 2.03 3.01 -11.46
N THR A 12 2.26 1.89 -10.78
CA THR A 12 3.51 1.14 -10.97
C THR A 12 3.54 0.49 -12.34
N LYS A 13 4.72 0.38 -12.95
CA LYS A 13 4.89 -0.28 -14.26
C LYS A 13 4.45 -1.75 -14.23
N THR A 14 4.77 -2.45 -13.14
CA THR A 14 4.40 -3.86 -12.95
C THR A 14 3.25 -3.93 -11.95
N MET A 15 2.09 -4.37 -12.43
CA MET A 15 0.86 -4.45 -11.65
C MET A 15 0.73 -5.76 -10.86
N LYS A 16 1.46 -6.82 -11.24
CA LYS A 16 1.50 -8.11 -10.51
C LYS A 16 0.13 -8.76 -10.27
N GLY A 17 -0.79 -8.59 -11.22
CA GLY A 17 -2.17 -9.08 -11.10
C GLY A 17 -3.13 -8.14 -10.36
N HIS A 18 -2.64 -7.09 -9.70
CA HIS A 18 -3.52 -6.07 -9.09
C HIS A 18 -4.24 -5.24 -10.13
N ARG A 19 -5.47 -4.82 -9.82
CA ARG A 19 -6.21 -3.88 -10.65
C ARG A 19 -5.65 -2.47 -10.51
N GLU A 20 -5.28 -2.08 -9.28
CA GLU A 20 -4.60 -0.81 -9.02
C GLU A 20 -3.38 -1.02 -8.12
N ARG A 21 -2.27 -0.40 -8.50
CA ARG A 21 -1.03 -0.39 -7.73
C ARG A 21 -0.39 0.96 -7.91
N LEU A 22 -0.52 1.79 -6.88
CA LEU A 22 -0.06 3.16 -6.85
C LEU A 22 1.29 3.25 -6.16
N MET A 23 2.14 4.14 -6.64
CA MET A 23 3.39 4.51 -6.02
C MET A 23 3.41 6.03 -5.84
N LEU A 24 3.52 6.45 -4.59
CA LEU A 24 3.84 7.82 -4.22
C LEU A 24 5.34 7.90 -3.97
N PHE A 25 6.02 8.83 -4.60
CA PHE A 25 7.46 9.02 -4.41
C PHE A 25 7.81 10.50 -4.31
N HIS A 26 8.92 10.77 -3.63
CA HIS A 26 9.47 12.11 -3.53
C HIS A 26 10.12 12.49 -4.87
N LYS A 27 9.96 13.75 -5.32
CA LYS A 27 10.50 14.21 -6.61
C LYS A 27 12.03 14.28 -6.61
N ASP A 28 12.63 14.57 -5.45
CA ASP A 28 14.08 14.60 -5.26
C ASP A 28 14.64 13.25 -4.81
N HIS A 29 15.94 13.03 -5.04
CA HIS A 29 16.68 11.83 -4.61
C HIS A 29 16.94 11.86 -3.10
N VAL A 30 15.92 11.56 -2.32
CA VAL A 30 15.99 11.47 -0.86
C VAL A 30 15.75 10.03 -0.42
N LYS A 31 16.63 9.49 0.41
CA LYS A 31 16.51 8.11 0.92
C LYS A 31 15.53 8.02 2.10
N THR A 32 15.51 9.04 2.94
CA THR A 32 14.70 9.12 4.16
C THR A 32 13.97 10.45 4.20
N LEU A 33 12.87 10.49 4.95
CA LEU A 33 12.05 11.67 5.17
C LEU A 33 11.80 11.83 6.66
N ASP A 34 11.53 13.05 7.10
CA ASP A 34 11.07 13.33 8.45
C ASP A 34 9.65 12.78 8.69
N GLU A 35 9.26 12.65 9.96
CA GLU A 35 7.96 12.11 10.35
C GLU A 35 6.78 12.91 9.77
N GLY A 36 6.91 14.23 9.67
CA GLY A 36 5.88 15.10 9.09
C GLY A 36 5.67 14.82 7.61
N SER A 37 6.75 14.70 6.85
CA SER A 37 6.72 14.30 5.44
C SER A 37 6.17 12.88 5.24
N ILE A 38 6.50 11.94 6.14
CA ILE A 38 5.91 10.59 6.10
C ILE A 38 4.40 10.65 6.36
N GLY A 39 3.94 11.44 7.33
CA GLY A 39 2.53 11.66 7.61
C GLY A 39 1.79 12.28 6.41
N GLU A 40 2.39 13.28 5.77
CA GLU A 40 1.87 13.88 4.53
C GLU A 40 1.67 12.82 3.44
N ALA A 41 2.65 11.94 3.23
CA ALA A 41 2.55 10.87 2.24
C ALA A 41 1.37 9.91 2.49
N TYR A 42 1.10 9.56 3.75
CA TYR A 42 -0.07 8.75 4.10
C TYR A 42 -1.37 9.48 3.78
N LEU A 43 -1.50 10.77 4.15
CA LEU A 43 -2.69 11.56 3.85
C LEU A 43 -2.96 11.66 2.34
N LEU A 44 -1.90 11.85 1.54
CA LEU A 44 -2.00 11.91 0.09
C LEU A 44 -2.44 10.56 -0.51
N LEU A 45 -1.85 9.46 -0.04
CA LEU A 45 -2.24 8.11 -0.47
C LEU A 45 -3.66 7.77 -0.06
N MET A 46 -4.11 8.13 1.15
CA MET A 46 -5.50 7.95 1.60
C MET A 46 -6.48 8.73 0.71
N LYS A 47 -6.19 10.00 0.44
CA LYS A 47 -7.03 10.85 -0.41
C LYS A 47 -7.12 10.35 -1.85
N ALA A 48 -6.00 9.92 -2.44
CA ALA A 48 -6.01 9.37 -3.79
C ALA A 48 -6.63 7.97 -3.83
N GLY A 49 -6.23 7.13 -2.87
CA GLY A 49 -6.63 5.73 -2.78
C GLY A 49 -8.12 5.53 -2.61
N SER A 50 -8.81 6.40 -1.87
CA SER A 50 -10.28 6.33 -1.76
C SER A 50 -11.00 6.38 -3.11
N LYS A 51 -10.40 7.05 -4.11
CA LYS A 51 -10.93 7.08 -5.48
C LYS A 51 -10.47 5.88 -6.31
N PHE A 52 -9.20 5.51 -6.25
CA PHE A 52 -8.65 4.44 -7.08
C PHE A 52 -9.09 3.05 -6.62
N PHE A 53 -9.23 2.84 -5.32
CA PHE A 53 -9.58 1.57 -4.70
C PHE A 53 -11.06 1.48 -4.29
N SER A 54 -11.92 2.37 -4.77
CA SER A 54 -13.36 2.35 -4.44
C SER A 54 -14.10 1.08 -4.90
N TYR A 55 -13.47 0.26 -5.74
CA TYR A 55 -14.02 -1.00 -6.22
C TYR A 55 -13.80 -2.19 -5.28
N THR A 56 -12.96 -2.04 -4.24
CA THR A 56 -12.65 -3.10 -3.28
C THR A 56 -13.01 -2.67 -1.86
N ASP A 57 -13.39 -3.64 -1.03
CA ASP A 57 -13.70 -3.42 0.37
C ASP A 57 -12.44 -3.01 1.15
N LYS A 58 -11.29 -3.58 0.78
CA LYS A 58 -10.02 -3.36 1.47
C LYS A 58 -8.86 -3.15 0.51
N TRP A 59 -7.98 -2.25 0.90
CA TRP A 59 -6.71 -1.97 0.23
C TRP A 59 -5.67 -1.56 1.27
N ALA A 60 -4.41 -1.49 0.88
CA ALA A 60 -3.33 -1.27 1.83
C ALA A 60 -2.27 -0.29 1.34
N ILE A 61 -1.64 0.38 2.30
CA ILE A 61 -0.43 1.18 2.14
C ILE A 61 0.71 0.44 2.82
N PHE A 62 1.78 0.13 2.07
CA PHE A 62 2.88 -0.69 2.55
C PHE A 62 3.99 0.13 3.19
N GLU A 63 4.62 -0.41 4.23
CA GLU A 63 5.87 0.13 4.75
C GLU A 63 7.07 -0.27 3.88
N PRO A 64 8.07 0.62 3.72
CA PRO A 64 9.23 0.37 2.88
C PRO A 64 10.21 -0.60 3.56
N VAL A 65 9.85 -1.87 3.66
CA VAL A 65 10.74 -2.93 4.21
C VAL A 65 11.69 -3.46 3.13
N TYR A 66 11.24 -3.50 1.89
CA TYR A 66 11.97 -4.04 0.75
C TYR A 66 12.23 -3.00 -0.35
N ALA A 67 12.30 -1.71 0.00
CA ALA A 67 12.44 -0.65 -1.00
C ALA A 67 13.69 -0.89 -1.87
N THR A 68 13.47 -1.15 -3.16
CA THR A 68 14.49 -1.63 -4.10
C THR A 68 15.19 -0.53 -4.89
N VAL A 69 14.75 0.73 -4.76
CA VAL A 69 15.36 1.86 -5.48
C VAL A 69 16.36 2.55 -4.55
N PRO A 70 17.67 2.43 -4.79
CA PRO A 70 18.67 3.15 -4.03
C PRO A 70 18.40 4.66 -4.11
N ASP A 71 18.58 5.33 -2.98
CA ASP A 71 18.50 6.79 -2.86
C ASP A 71 17.15 7.44 -3.23
N HIS A 72 16.07 6.66 -3.27
CA HIS A 72 14.72 7.16 -3.54
C HIS A 72 13.66 6.66 -2.56
N TRP A 73 13.05 7.59 -1.86
CA TRP A 73 11.91 7.35 -1.01
C TRP A 73 10.66 7.17 -1.86
N HIS A 74 9.98 6.04 -1.65
CA HIS A 74 8.68 5.78 -2.23
C HIS A 74 7.85 4.90 -1.31
N ARG A 75 6.53 4.94 -1.53
CA ARG A 75 5.55 4.13 -0.81
C ARG A 75 4.53 3.61 -1.80
N VAL A 76 4.18 2.34 -1.64
CA VAL A 76 3.24 1.64 -2.53
C VAL A 76 1.90 1.48 -1.83
N ALA A 77 0.82 1.56 -2.61
CA ALA A 77 -0.50 1.13 -2.21
C ALA A 77 -1.10 0.20 -3.27
N SER A 78 -1.83 -0.83 -2.85
CA SER A 78 -2.52 -1.76 -3.76
C SER A 78 -3.80 -2.30 -3.11
N ASP A 79 -4.63 -2.94 -3.93
CA ASP A 79 -5.63 -3.88 -3.43
C ASP A 79 -4.97 -5.10 -2.77
N LEU A 80 -5.77 -5.90 -2.07
CA LEU A 80 -5.33 -7.10 -1.35
C LEU A 80 -5.81 -8.38 -2.05
N ASP A 81 -5.69 -8.46 -3.38
CA ASP A 81 -6.04 -9.68 -4.12
C ASP A 81 -5.12 -10.86 -3.74
N LYS A 82 -5.73 -11.95 -3.28
CA LYS A 82 -5.03 -13.19 -2.93
C LYS A 82 -4.39 -13.92 -4.12
N ASN A 83 -4.84 -13.60 -5.33
CA ASN A 83 -4.31 -14.15 -6.57
C ASN A 83 -3.18 -13.30 -7.16
N ALA A 84 -2.82 -12.17 -6.53
CA ALA A 84 -1.71 -11.34 -6.97
C ALA A 84 -0.38 -12.09 -6.86
N GLU A 85 0.52 -11.84 -7.81
CA GLU A 85 1.81 -12.55 -7.92
C GLU A 85 2.69 -12.31 -6.68
N ASP A 86 2.54 -11.17 -6.00
CA ASP A 86 3.26 -10.84 -4.78
C ASP A 86 2.42 -10.95 -3.51
N HIS A 87 1.31 -11.68 -3.52
CA HIS A 87 0.49 -11.89 -2.32
C HIS A 87 1.31 -12.39 -1.12
N ALA A 88 2.19 -13.38 -1.32
CA ALA A 88 3.06 -13.88 -0.25
C ALA A 88 4.05 -12.81 0.29
N GLN A 89 4.46 -11.84 -0.55
CA GLN A 89 5.31 -10.72 -0.14
C GLN A 89 4.50 -9.64 0.60
N ILE A 90 3.27 -9.37 0.14
CA ILE A 90 2.31 -8.49 0.80
C ILE A 90 2.12 -8.93 2.25
N LEU A 91 1.86 -10.23 2.47
CA LEU A 91 1.65 -10.80 3.81
C LEU A 91 2.87 -10.61 4.73
N LYS A 92 4.08 -10.63 4.17
CA LYS A 92 5.36 -10.42 4.88
C LYS A 92 5.76 -8.95 5.03
N THR A 93 4.95 -8.02 4.53
CA THR A 93 5.23 -6.58 4.58
C THR A 93 4.27 -5.91 5.58
N PRO A 94 4.79 -5.19 6.60
CA PRO A 94 3.98 -4.33 7.45
C PRO A 94 3.18 -3.34 6.60
N ARG A 95 1.90 -3.19 6.92
CA ARG A 95 0.97 -2.44 6.10
C ARG A 95 -0.15 -1.83 6.91
N MET A 96 -0.60 -0.66 6.48
CA MET A 96 -1.84 -0.05 6.94
C MET A 96 -2.96 -0.52 6.01
N ILE A 97 -3.96 -1.19 6.56
CA ILE A 97 -5.16 -1.63 5.85
C ILE A 97 -6.23 -0.55 6.02
N ILE A 98 -6.87 -0.21 4.91
CA ILE A 98 -7.99 0.71 4.82
C ILE A 98 -9.22 -0.11 4.43
N ASP A 99 -10.23 -0.08 5.29
CA ASP A 99 -11.54 -0.71 5.04
C ASP A 99 -12.51 0.37 4.53
N ASN A 100 -12.86 0.31 3.25
CA ASN A 100 -13.76 1.25 2.60
C ASN A 100 -15.22 1.09 3.07
N CYS A 101 -15.60 -0.10 3.56
CA CYS A 101 -16.97 -0.40 4.00
C CYS A 101 -17.21 0.12 5.42
N GLN A 102 -16.24 -0.08 6.31
CA GLN A 102 -16.34 0.35 7.72
C GLN A 102 -15.73 1.74 7.96
N GLY A 103 -14.95 2.27 7.02
CA GLY A 103 -14.20 3.52 7.20
C GLY A 103 -13.11 3.40 8.25
N THR A 104 -12.59 2.19 8.49
CA THR A 104 -11.61 1.92 9.54
C THR A 104 -10.19 1.78 8.98
N LEU A 105 -9.21 2.06 9.84
CA LEU A 105 -7.79 1.90 9.58
C LEU A 105 -7.21 0.92 10.59
N SER A 106 -6.49 -0.09 10.12
CA SER A 106 -5.79 -1.04 10.99
C SER A 106 -4.35 -1.27 10.50
N ARG A 107 -3.45 -1.64 11.42
CA ARG A 107 -2.10 -2.06 11.07
C ARG A 107 -2.07 -3.59 11.05
N ALA A 108 -1.43 -4.15 10.03
CA ALA A 108 -1.12 -5.56 9.95
C ALA A 108 0.40 -5.74 9.85
N TYR A 109 0.93 -6.63 10.69
CA TYR A 109 2.32 -7.03 10.71
C TYR A 109 2.48 -8.42 10.09
N PRO A 110 3.71 -8.77 9.68
CA PRO A 110 4.00 -10.11 9.18
C PRO A 110 3.61 -11.19 10.20
N GLY A 111 2.73 -12.10 9.82
CA GLY A 111 2.27 -13.20 10.69
C GLY A 111 0.95 -12.97 11.43
N ASP A 112 0.31 -11.80 11.29
CA ASP A 112 -0.96 -11.47 11.95
C ASP A 112 -2.20 -12.15 11.32
N GLU A 113 -2.05 -13.17 10.47
CA GLU A 113 -3.23 -13.78 9.83
C GLU A 113 -4.15 -14.46 10.86
N PRO A 114 -5.48 -14.24 10.77
CA PRO A 114 -6.42 -15.15 11.39
C PRO A 114 -6.24 -16.51 10.73
N VAL A 115 -5.91 -17.53 11.52
CA VAL A 115 -5.97 -18.92 11.07
C VAL A 115 -7.41 -19.17 10.59
N GLU A 116 -7.63 -19.28 9.27
CA GLU A 116 -8.90 -19.81 8.77
C GLU A 116 -9.12 -21.15 9.47
N PRO A 117 -10.23 -21.36 10.20
CA PRO A 117 -10.46 -22.65 10.82
C PRO A 117 -10.53 -23.68 9.70
N ALA A 118 -9.58 -24.61 9.70
CA ALA A 118 -9.51 -25.72 8.76
C ALA A 118 -10.90 -26.30 8.62
N ALA A 119 -11.45 -26.25 7.40
CA ALA A 119 -12.74 -26.85 7.09
C ALA A 119 -12.68 -28.31 7.54
N LYS A 120 -13.43 -28.63 8.61
CA LYS A 120 -13.60 -30.01 9.04
C LYS A 120 -14.23 -30.75 7.87
N SER A 121 -13.42 -31.57 7.20
CA SER A 121 -13.94 -32.55 6.25
C SER A 121 -14.89 -33.46 7.02
N ARG A 122 -16.14 -33.51 6.56
CA ARG A 122 -17.14 -34.50 6.98
C ARG A 122 -16.81 -35.85 6.38
#